data_AF-A0A1B7MHN3-F1
#
_entry.id   AF-A0A1B7MHN3-F1
#
_cell.length_a   1.000
_cell.length_b   1.000
_cell.length_c   1.000
_cell.angle_alpha   90.00
_cell.angle_beta   90.00
_cell.angle_gamma   90.00
#
_symmetry.space_group_name_H-M   'P 1'
#
loop_
_entity.id
_entity.type
_entity.pdbx_description
1 polymer ?
#
loop_
_entity_poly.entity_id
_entity_poly.type
_entity_poly.pdbx_seq_one_letter_code
_entity_poly.pdbx_strand_id
1 'polypeptide(L)'
;MATSQVVDQARLLPHSIIAWATLPLPDSLLFRQALVRSDLIDESDLSQWDQAPPYNSPPPPNSPEEARFTQNLVAVMHGRHCRLEKALHVRHARMFDMGEVSVIQRELHAAEMTLMENWVELHTYVSQMEGCERHKVMAECYIHRRARDIFNYRREADILAQGQKPYK
;
A
#
# COMPACT_ATOMS: atom_id res chain seq x y z
N MET A 1 17.94 8.88 -33.07
CA MET A 1 17.23 9.64 -32.01
C MET A 1 15.96 8.88 -31.61
N ALA A 2 16.10 7.73 -30.95
CA ALA A 2 14.97 6.86 -30.55
C ALA A 2 14.94 6.57 -29.03
N THR A 3 15.77 7.27 -28.25
CA THR A 3 15.97 7.02 -26.81
C THR A 3 15.06 7.84 -25.91
N SER A 4 14.42 8.91 -26.41
CA SER A 4 13.58 9.79 -25.56
C SER A 4 12.17 9.25 -25.33
N GLN A 5 11.58 8.52 -26.31
CA GLN A 5 10.20 8.02 -26.22
C GLN A 5 10.08 6.74 -25.37
N VAL A 6 11.12 5.89 -25.35
CA VAL A 6 11.15 4.63 -24.59
C VAL A 6 11.33 4.90 -23.09
N VAL A 7 12.07 5.96 -22.73
CA VAL A 7 12.29 6.35 -21.33
C VAL A 7 11.03 7.00 -20.72
N ASP A 8 10.22 7.72 -21.51
CA ASP A 8 8.97 8.34 -21.05
C ASP A 8 7.84 7.32 -20.84
N GLN A 9 7.73 6.28 -21.69
CA GLN A 9 6.73 5.21 -21.47
C GLN A 9 7.08 4.31 -20.29
N ALA A 10 8.37 4.09 -20.02
CA ALA A 10 8.81 3.34 -18.83
C ALA A 10 8.50 4.06 -17.50
N ARG A 11 8.20 5.36 -17.55
CA ARG A 11 7.86 6.17 -16.37
C ARG A 11 6.38 6.14 -16.00
N LEU A 12 5.49 5.68 -16.87
CA LEU A 12 4.06 5.73 -16.61
C LEU A 12 3.61 4.52 -15.80
N LEU A 13 3.04 4.77 -14.62
CA LEU A 13 2.41 3.73 -13.81
C LEU A 13 1.19 3.16 -14.56
N PRO A 14 1.00 1.82 -14.56
CA PRO A 14 -0.21 1.19 -15.06
C PRO A 14 -1.49 1.85 -14.54
N HIS A 15 -2.49 1.99 -15.41
CA HIS A 15 -3.75 2.65 -15.05
C HIS A 15 -4.46 1.94 -13.87
N SER A 16 -4.35 0.62 -13.78
CA SER A 16 -4.90 -0.14 -12.64
C SER A 16 -4.25 0.25 -11.31
N ILE A 17 -2.93 0.51 -11.28
CA ILE A 17 -2.26 1.00 -10.07
C ILE A 17 -2.80 2.37 -9.68
N ILE A 18 -2.93 3.30 -10.63
CA ILE A 18 -3.45 4.65 -10.35
C ILE A 18 -4.89 4.57 -9.85
N ALA A 19 -5.74 3.76 -10.49
CA ALA A 19 -7.13 3.57 -10.09
C ALA A 19 -7.24 3.04 -8.65
N TRP A 20 -6.48 2.00 -8.31
CA TRP A 20 -6.45 1.46 -6.95
C TRP A 20 -5.85 2.45 -5.94
N ALA A 21 -4.75 3.12 -6.26
CA ALA A 21 -4.07 4.05 -5.36
C ALA A 21 -4.94 5.26 -4.97
N THR A 22 -5.80 5.69 -5.89
CA THR A 22 -6.67 6.86 -5.72
C THR A 22 -8.01 6.56 -5.04
N LEU A 23 -8.31 5.29 -4.76
CA LEU A 23 -9.48 4.93 -3.96
C LEU A 23 -9.41 5.59 -2.56
N PRO A 24 -10.54 6.09 -2.06
CA PRO A 24 -10.60 6.74 -0.76
C PRO A 24 -10.22 5.77 0.35
N LEU A 25 -9.49 6.28 1.35
CA LEU A 25 -9.24 5.53 2.58
C LEU A 25 -10.49 5.54 3.47
N PRO A 26 -10.66 4.53 4.34
CA PRO A 26 -11.71 4.55 5.36
C PRO A 26 -11.58 5.76 6.30
N ASP A 27 -12.71 6.30 6.77
CA ASP A 27 -12.76 7.38 7.78
C ASP A 27 -13.44 6.93 9.10
N SER A 28 -13.37 5.62 9.39
CA SER A 28 -13.96 5.08 10.60
C SER A 28 -13.15 5.44 11.85
N LEU A 29 -13.76 5.27 13.03
CA LEU A 29 -13.05 5.43 14.30
C LEU A 29 -11.85 4.46 14.41
N LEU A 30 -12.02 3.21 13.99
CA LEU A 30 -10.97 2.19 14.03
C LEU A 30 -9.79 2.54 13.13
N PHE A 31 -10.05 3.08 11.93
CA PHE A 31 -9.00 3.60 11.06
C PHE A 31 -8.19 4.69 11.78
N ARG A 32 -8.86 5.67 12.39
CA ARG A 32 -8.21 6.78 13.10
C ARG A 32 -7.41 6.30 14.31
N GLN A 33 -7.92 5.33 15.07
CA GLN A 33 -7.20 4.74 16.20
C GLN A 33 -5.94 4.02 15.75
N ALA A 34 -6.03 3.15 14.73
CA ALA A 34 -4.87 2.43 14.17
C ALA A 34 -3.83 3.37 13.54
N LEU A 35 -4.29 4.48 12.95
CA LEU A 35 -3.43 5.53 12.39
C LEU A 35 -2.61 6.26 13.45
N VAL A 36 -3.15 6.41 14.67
CA VAL A 36 -2.54 7.22 15.72
C VAL A 36 -1.49 6.42 16.47
N ARG A 37 -1.86 5.26 17.04
CA ARG A 37 -0.94 4.43 17.85
C ARG A 37 -1.30 2.94 17.77
N SER A 38 -0.30 2.09 17.96
CA SER A 38 -0.44 0.62 17.95
C SER A 38 -0.99 0.03 19.25
N ASP A 39 -1.16 0.81 20.32
CA ASP A 39 -1.64 0.34 21.62
C ASP A 39 -3.15 0.54 21.82
N LEU A 40 -3.83 1.21 20.88
CA LEU A 40 -5.28 1.45 20.94
C LEU A 40 -6.09 0.28 20.39
N ILE A 41 -5.49 -0.55 19.54
CA ILE A 41 -6.08 -1.69 18.88
C ILE A 41 -5.07 -2.83 18.92
N ASP A 42 -5.53 -4.04 19.23
CA ASP A 42 -4.68 -5.22 19.13
C ASP A 42 -4.41 -5.55 17.65
N GLU A 43 -3.14 -5.42 17.27
CA GLU A 43 -2.66 -5.65 15.91
C GLU A 43 -1.90 -7.00 15.77
N SER A 44 -1.84 -7.82 16.83
CA SER A 44 -1.01 -9.03 16.90
C SER A 44 -1.30 -10.05 15.78
N ASP A 45 -2.57 -10.24 15.43
CA ASP A 45 -3.02 -11.22 14.44
C ASP A 45 -3.17 -10.66 13.01
N LEU A 46 -2.72 -9.42 12.77
CA LEU A 46 -2.87 -8.77 11.46
C LEU A 46 -1.86 -9.25 10.41
N SER A 47 -0.76 -9.87 10.84
CA SER A 47 0.36 -10.24 9.99
C SER A 47 -0.02 -11.14 8.80
N GLN A 48 -1.05 -11.98 8.95
CA GLN A 48 -1.53 -12.83 7.85
C GLN A 48 -2.06 -12.01 6.66
N TRP A 49 -2.62 -10.81 6.93
CA TRP A 49 -3.18 -9.92 5.93
C TRP A 49 -2.15 -8.96 5.34
N ASP A 50 -0.93 -8.96 5.89
CA ASP A 50 0.21 -8.24 5.31
C ASP A 50 0.81 -8.97 4.11
N GLN A 51 0.43 -10.23 3.87
CA GLN A 51 0.92 -11.06 2.79
C GLN A 51 -0.04 -11.04 1.59
N ALA A 52 0.51 -11.32 0.41
CA ALA A 52 -0.31 -11.55 -0.78
C ALA A 52 -1.18 -12.81 -0.58
N PRO A 53 -2.43 -12.83 -1.09
CA PRO A 53 -3.22 -14.06 -1.11
C PRO A 53 -2.53 -15.15 -1.97
N PRO A 54 -2.89 -16.45 -1.79
CA PRO A 54 -4.02 -16.98 -1.03
C PRO A 54 -3.81 -17.00 0.49
N TYR A 55 -4.91 -16.86 1.23
CA TYR A 55 -4.91 -16.91 2.69
C TYR A 55 -5.25 -18.31 3.20
N ASN A 56 -4.52 -18.77 4.22
CA ASN A 56 -4.69 -20.10 4.80
C ASN A 56 -5.79 -20.16 5.88
N SER A 57 -6.41 -19.04 6.23
CA SER A 57 -7.45 -19.00 7.26
C SER A 57 -8.74 -19.64 6.76
N PRO A 58 -9.47 -20.38 7.62
CA PRO A 58 -10.74 -20.97 7.21
C PRO A 58 -11.76 -19.88 6.85
N PRO A 59 -12.64 -20.11 5.85
CA PRO A 59 -13.71 -19.18 5.53
C PRO A 59 -14.62 -18.96 6.75
N PRO A 60 -14.90 -17.71 7.14
CA PRO A 60 -15.84 -17.44 8.21
C PRO A 60 -17.29 -17.76 7.78
N PRO A 61 -18.22 -17.90 8.74
CA PRO A 61 -19.64 -17.94 8.43
C PRO A 61 -20.09 -16.72 7.64
N ASN A 62 -21.01 -16.92 6.69
CA ASN A 62 -21.65 -15.82 5.97
C ASN A 62 -22.71 -15.15 6.86
N SER A 63 -22.27 -14.25 7.74
CA SER A 63 -23.15 -13.49 8.63
C SER A 63 -22.90 -11.98 8.55
N PRO A 64 -23.90 -11.14 8.88
CA PRO A 64 -23.73 -9.69 8.96
C PRO A 64 -22.65 -9.25 9.96
N GLU A 65 -22.49 -10.00 11.06
CA GLU A 65 -21.47 -9.73 12.07
C GLU A 65 -20.07 -9.94 11.51
N GLU A 66 -19.84 -11.04 10.79
CA GLU A 66 -18.55 -11.36 10.16
C GLU A 66 -18.23 -10.38 9.02
N ALA A 67 -19.24 -9.90 8.29
CA ALA A 67 -19.09 -8.85 7.29
C ALA A 67 -18.64 -7.53 7.93
N ARG A 68 -19.31 -7.11 9.03
CA ARG A 68 -18.93 -5.92 9.80
C ARG A 68 -17.54 -6.05 10.42
N PHE A 69 -17.21 -7.21 10.95
CA PHE A 69 -15.87 -7.50 11.46
C PHE A 69 -14.81 -7.33 10.36
N THR A 70 -15.08 -7.85 9.17
CA THR A 70 -14.16 -7.72 8.02
C THR A 70 -13.99 -6.25 7.58
N GLN A 71 -15.05 -5.45 7.57
CA GLN A 71 -14.94 -4.01 7.29
C GLN A 71 -14.12 -3.26 8.35
N ASN A 72 -14.31 -3.62 9.62
CA ASN A 72 -13.50 -3.10 10.72
C ASN A 72 -12.02 -3.46 10.54
N LEU A 73 -11.74 -4.71 10.15
CA LEU A 73 -10.40 -5.18 9.87
C LEU A 73 -9.72 -4.39 8.73
N VAL A 74 -10.43 -4.13 7.62
CA VAL A 74 -9.94 -3.26 6.53
C VAL A 74 -9.58 -1.87 7.05
N ALA A 75 -10.45 -1.27 7.87
CA ALA A 75 -10.18 0.04 8.45
C ALA A 75 -8.91 0.06 9.31
N VAL A 76 -8.72 -0.95 10.16
CA VAL A 76 -7.51 -1.10 10.99
C VAL A 76 -6.27 -1.27 10.12
N MET A 77 -6.34 -2.14 9.10
CA MET A 77 -5.22 -2.39 8.19
C MET A 77 -4.77 -1.13 7.46
N HIS A 78 -5.70 -0.33 6.93
CA HIS A 78 -5.37 0.95 6.30
C HIS A 78 -4.79 1.96 7.30
N GLY A 79 -5.36 2.06 8.51
CA GLY A 79 -4.87 2.98 9.53
C GLY A 79 -3.45 2.65 9.96
N ARG A 80 -3.21 1.38 10.31
CA ARG A 80 -1.88 0.84 10.64
C ARG A 80 -0.88 1.11 9.52
N HIS A 81 -1.27 0.86 8.27
CA HIS A 81 -0.40 1.11 7.12
C HIS A 81 -0.01 2.58 6.99
N CYS A 82 -0.97 3.50 7.04
CA CYS A 82 -0.69 4.92 6.98
C CYS A 82 0.19 5.39 8.16
N ARG A 83 0.12 4.73 9.32
CA ARG A 83 1.03 4.98 10.45
C ARG A 83 2.46 4.54 10.11
N LEU A 84 2.65 3.39 9.49
CA LEU A 84 3.97 2.89 9.04
C LEU A 84 4.56 3.79 7.94
N GLU A 85 3.75 4.19 6.97
CA GLU A 85 4.12 5.14 5.91
C GLU A 85 4.62 6.47 6.50
N LYS A 86 3.90 7.03 7.48
CA LYS A 86 4.35 8.25 8.18
C LYS A 86 5.70 8.06 8.87
N ALA A 87 5.93 6.92 9.51
CA ALA A 87 7.21 6.62 10.15
C ALA A 87 8.35 6.53 9.12
N LEU A 88 8.08 5.94 7.95
CA LEU A 88 9.03 5.91 6.83
C LEU A 88 9.35 7.32 6.32
N HIS A 89 8.34 8.17 6.10
CA HIS A 89 8.55 9.57 5.71
C HIS A 89 9.37 10.34 6.74
N VAL A 90 9.16 10.13 8.04
CA VAL A 90 9.98 10.76 9.09
C VAL A 90 11.44 10.32 8.99
N ARG A 91 11.70 9.03 8.71
CA ARG A 91 13.06 8.52 8.49
C ARG A 91 13.69 9.15 7.24
N HIS A 92 12.98 9.15 6.11
CA HIS A 92 13.48 9.73 4.87
C HIS A 92 13.71 11.25 4.99
N ALA A 93 12.88 11.97 5.75
CA ALA A 93 13.10 13.38 6.04
C ALA A 93 14.43 13.63 6.75
N ARG A 94 14.79 12.80 7.73
CA ARG A 94 16.09 12.88 8.43
C ARG A 94 17.25 12.57 7.48
N MET A 95 17.12 11.53 6.66
CA MET A 95 18.13 11.16 5.65
C MET A 95 18.35 12.29 4.63
N PHE A 96 17.27 12.95 4.21
CA PHE A 96 17.33 14.10 3.32
C PHE A 96 18.10 15.26 3.96
N ASP A 97 17.82 15.58 5.22
CA ASP A 97 18.52 16.64 5.95
C ASP A 97 20.02 16.32 6.18
N MET A 98 20.41 15.03 6.12
CA MET A 98 21.81 14.57 6.13
C MET A 98 22.46 14.54 4.73
N GLY A 99 21.72 14.90 3.66
CA GLY A 99 22.21 14.88 2.28
C GLY A 99 22.20 13.49 1.62
N GLU A 100 21.52 12.50 2.21
CA GLU A 100 21.50 11.11 1.74
C GLU A 100 20.45 10.85 0.65
N VAL A 101 20.17 11.83 -0.21
CA VAL A 101 19.10 11.76 -1.23
C VAL A 101 19.25 10.53 -2.15
N SER A 102 20.48 10.18 -2.52
CA SER A 102 20.75 9.02 -3.37
C SER A 102 20.49 7.68 -2.68
N VAL A 103 20.52 7.63 -1.35
CA VAL A 103 20.15 6.44 -0.58
C VAL A 103 18.62 6.29 -0.61
N ILE A 104 17.89 7.36 -0.33
CA ILE A 104 16.42 7.38 -0.37
C ILE A 104 15.92 6.96 -1.76
N GLN A 105 16.46 7.55 -2.83
CA GLN A 105 16.07 7.21 -4.20
C GLN A 105 16.28 5.73 -4.54
N ARG A 106 17.38 5.12 -4.08
CA ARG A 106 17.62 3.68 -4.28
C ARG A 106 16.65 2.83 -3.49
N GLU A 107 16.34 3.20 -2.25
CA GLU A 107 15.35 2.49 -1.42
C GLU A 107 13.95 2.54 -2.04
N LEU A 108 13.50 3.74 -2.45
CA LEU A 108 12.21 3.92 -3.12
C LEU A 108 12.13 3.12 -4.42
N HIS A 109 13.17 3.16 -5.26
CA HIS A 109 13.18 2.44 -6.52
C HIS A 109 13.19 0.92 -6.31
N ALA A 110 14.00 0.41 -5.37
CA ALA A 110 14.02 -1.01 -5.06
C ALA A 110 12.66 -1.49 -4.51
N ALA A 111 12.08 -0.73 -3.57
CA ALA A 111 10.76 -1.05 -3.01
C ALA A 111 9.66 -1.01 -4.08
N GLU A 112 9.67 0.00 -4.95
CA GLU A 112 8.75 0.09 -6.08
C GLU A 112 8.87 -1.13 -7.00
N MET A 113 10.08 -1.51 -7.40
CA MET A 113 10.31 -2.65 -8.29
C MET A 113 9.77 -3.95 -7.68
N THR A 114 10.08 -4.22 -6.40
CA THR A 114 9.53 -5.39 -5.69
C THR A 114 8.00 -5.34 -5.60
N LEU A 115 7.41 -4.17 -5.39
CA LEU A 115 5.95 -4.02 -5.39
C LEU A 115 5.34 -4.10 -6.79
N MET A 116 6.08 -3.86 -7.87
CA MET A 116 5.59 -4.05 -9.24
C MET A 116 5.70 -5.50 -9.71
N GLU A 117 6.59 -6.30 -9.12
CA GLU A 117 6.74 -7.73 -9.44
C GLU A 117 5.40 -8.48 -9.30
N ASN A 118 4.99 -9.18 -10.34
CA ASN A 118 3.75 -9.96 -10.39
C ASN A 118 2.48 -9.12 -10.13
N TRP A 119 2.51 -7.79 -10.29
CA TRP A 119 1.33 -6.93 -10.12
C TRP A 119 0.15 -7.40 -10.99
N VAL A 120 0.40 -7.69 -12.27
CA VAL A 120 -0.64 -8.13 -13.22
C VAL A 120 -1.26 -9.46 -12.81
N GLU A 121 -0.43 -10.42 -12.39
CA GLU A 121 -0.87 -11.73 -11.93
C GLU A 121 -1.72 -11.61 -10.66
N LEU A 122 -1.24 -10.85 -9.68
CA LEU A 122 -1.97 -10.60 -8.43
C LEU A 122 -3.29 -9.88 -8.69
N HIS A 123 -3.29 -8.82 -9.50
CA HIS A 123 -4.49 -8.07 -9.84
C HIS A 123 -5.54 -8.95 -10.53
N THR A 124 -5.08 -9.80 -11.46
CA THR A 124 -5.95 -10.77 -12.15
C THR A 124 -6.50 -11.79 -11.18
N TYR A 125 -5.66 -12.36 -10.33
CA TYR A 125 -6.05 -13.32 -9.30
C TYR A 125 -7.15 -12.75 -8.39
N VAL A 126 -6.95 -11.56 -7.81
CA VAL A 126 -7.93 -10.92 -6.92
C VAL A 126 -9.23 -10.59 -7.63
N SER A 127 -9.17 -10.14 -8.89
CA SER A 127 -10.37 -9.86 -9.70
C SER A 127 -11.21 -11.11 -9.96
N GLN A 128 -10.58 -12.28 -9.99
CA GLN A 128 -11.20 -13.59 -10.24
C GLN A 128 -11.47 -14.39 -8.96
N MET A 129 -11.20 -13.83 -7.77
CA MET A 129 -11.43 -14.53 -6.51
C MET A 129 -12.93 -14.76 -6.28
N GLU A 130 -13.27 -16.03 -6.00
CA GLU A 130 -14.60 -16.50 -5.64
C GLU A 130 -14.55 -17.34 -4.35
N GLY A 131 -15.69 -17.51 -3.68
CA GLY A 131 -15.89 -18.50 -2.61
C GLY A 131 -15.76 -18.00 -1.17
N CYS A 132 -14.88 -17.03 -0.88
CA CYS A 132 -14.74 -16.46 0.48
C CYS A 132 -14.72 -14.92 0.45
N GLU A 133 -15.81 -14.30 0.89
CA GLU A 133 -15.98 -12.84 0.90
C GLU A 133 -14.90 -12.13 1.72
N ARG A 134 -14.56 -12.66 2.91
CA ARG A 134 -13.49 -12.09 3.74
C ARG A 134 -12.16 -12.08 2.99
N HIS A 135 -11.78 -13.21 2.40
CA HIS A 135 -10.50 -13.30 1.68
C HIS A 135 -10.47 -12.35 0.51
N LYS A 136 -11.58 -12.21 -0.23
CA LYS A 136 -11.68 -11.25 -1.33
C LYS A 136 -11.49 -9.81 -0.84
N VAL A 137 -12.23 -9.40 0.17
CA VAL A 137 -12.14 -8.05 0.75
C VAL A 137 -10.73 -7.76 1.29
N MET A 138 -10.09 -8.73 1.96
CA MET A 138 -8.73 -8.56 2.46
C MET A 138 -7.69 -8.52 1.33
N ALA A 139 -7.90 -9.27 0.25
CA ALA A 139 -7.04 -9.23 -0.93
C ALA A 139 -7.17 -7.90 -1.69
N GLU A 140 -8.39 -7.35 -1.80
CA GLU A 140 -8.62 -6.02 -2.34
C GLU A 140 -7.96 -4.93 -1.46
N CYS A 141 -8.05 -5.04 -0.13
CA CYS A 141 -7.34 -4.16 0.80
C CYS A 141 -5.81 -4.24 0.60
N TYR A 142 -5.27 -5.45 0.43
CA TYR A 142 -3.85 -5.66 0.13
C TYR A 142 -3.43 -5.00 -1.19
N ILE A 143 -4.20 -5.19 -2.28
CA ILE A 143 -3.94 -4.55 -3.58
C ILE A 143 -4.03 -3.03 -3.47
N HIS A 144 -5.05 -2.50 -2.81
CA HIS A 144 -5.23 -1.06 -2.59
C HIS A 144 -4.01 -0.47 -1.89
N ARG A 145 -3.56 -1.09 -0.80
CA ARG A 145 -2.35 -0.69 -0.08
C ARG A 145 -1.11 -0.71 -0.97
N ARG A 146 -0.88 -1.82 -1.66
CA ARG A 146 0.28 -2.01 -2.55
C ARG A 146 0.31 -0.97 -3.67
N ALA A 147 -0.85 -0.66 -4.26
CA ALA A 147 -0.97 0.37 -5.28
C ALA A 147 -0.60 1.75 -4.75
N ARG A 148 -1.05 2.08 -3.53
CA ARG A 148 -0.73 3.34 -2.86
C ARG A 148 0.75 3.48 -2.59
N ASP A 149 1.41 2.41 -2.13
CA ASP A 149 2.85 2.42 -1.88
C ASP A 149 3.64 2.70 -3.15
N ILE A 150 3.33 1.99 -4.24
CA ILE A 150 3.95 2.24 -5.56
C ILE A 150 3.75 3.69 -5.99
N PHE A 151 2.52 4.19 -5.90
CA PHE A 151 2.19 5.56 -6.28
C PHE A 151 2.93 6.60 -5.44
N ASN A 152 2.99 6.40 -4.12
CA ASN A 152 3.65 7.32 -3.20
C ASN A 152 5.17 7.29 -3.35
N TYR A 153 5.78 6.11 -3.52
CA TYR A 153 7.23 6.01 -3.77
C TYR A 153 7.62 6.69 -5.07
N ARG A 154 6.85 6.49 -6.14
CA ARG A 154 7.11 7.15 -7.41
C ARG A 154 7.01 8.68 -7.27
N ARG A 155 5.94 9.16 -6.63
CA ARG A 155 5.74 10.59 -6.37
C ARG A 155 6.86 11.18 -5.53
N GLU A 156 7.29 10.50 -4.47
CA GLU A 156 8.39 10.94 -3.62
C GLU A 156 9.71 11.02 -4.40
N ALA A 157 10.03 9.98 -5.17
CA ALA A 157 11.21 9.94 -6.03
C ALA A 157 11.23 11.06 -7.08
N ASP A 158 10.08 11.37 -7.69
CA ASP A 158 9.94 12.46 -8.66
C ASP A 158 10.18 13.84 -8.03
N ILE A 159 9.68 14.07 -6.81
CA ILE A 159 9.92 15.31 -6.05
C ILE A 159 11.41 15.43 -5.68
N LEU A 160 12.03 14.35 -5.22
CA LEU A 160 13.45 14.31 -4.89
C LEU A 160 14.34 14.56 -6.12
N ALA A 161 13.97 14.01 -7.28
CA ALA A 161 14.69 14.21 -8.54
C ALA A 161 14.66 15.68 -9.00
N GLN A 162 13.66 16.46 -8.57
CA GLN A 162 13.56 17.90 -8.79
C GLN A 162 14.34 18.73 -7.75
N GLY A 163 15.05 18.08 -6.82
CA GLY A 163 15.77 18.74 -5.72
C GLY A 163 14.85 19.32 -4.64
N GLN A 164 13.59 18.92 -4.61
CA GLN A 164 12.60 19.41 -3.64
C GLN A 164 12.49 18.45 -2.44
N LYS A 165 12.03 18.98 -1.29
CA LYS A 165 11.74 18.19 -0.09
C LYS A 165 10.28 17.72 -0.11
N PRO A 166 10.00 16.41 -0.23
CA PRO A 166 8.63 15.88 -0.27
C PRO A 166 7.96 15.83 1.11
N TYR A 167 8.73 15.92 2.18
CA TYR A 167 8.27 15.83 3.57
C TYR A 167 7.93 17.23 4.09
N LYS A 168 6.64 17.58 4.07
CA LYS A 168 6.09 18.80 4.67
C LYS A 168 5.25 18.46 5.90
#